data_AF-A0A496CYV8-F1
#
_entry.id   AF-A0A496CYV8-F1
#
_cell.length_a   1.000
_cell.length_b   1.000
_cell.length_c   1.000
_cell.angle_alpha   90.00
_cell.angle_beta   90.00
_cell.angle_gamma   90.00
#
_symmetry.space_group_name_H-M   'P 1'
#
loop_
_entity.id
_entity.type
_entity.pdbx_description
1 polymer ?
#
loop_
_entity_poly.entity_id
_entity_poly.type
_entity_poly.pdbx_seq_one_letter_code
_entity_poly.pdbx_strand_id
1 'polypeptide(L)'
;MNSVEKDHPNYGEIIKTPDGRLVCHICGKAYNKLGAHVVQKHKITSYDYKKIFGLNVSIGLISDNHREHLHDMAIKNYDVVVKENLLKKGVNTRYVIGSKGRTREQLSEQSLRMLKKRRFNKR
;
A
#
# COMPACT_ATOMS: atom_id res chain seq x y z
N MET A 1 17.42 -25.03 -28.87
CA MET A 1 16.34 -25.24 -27.88
C MET A 1 16.37 -24.04 -26.95
N ASN A 2 15.44 -23.10 -27.11
CA ASN A 2 15.42 -21.84 -26.36
C ASN A 2 14.87 -22.09 -24.95
N SER A 3 15.78 -22.15 -23.97
CA SER A 3 15.46 -22.11 -22.55
C SER A 3 14.84 -20.74 -22.25
N VAL A 4 13.51 -20.69 -22.07
CA VAL A 4 12.87 -19.49 -21.50
C VAL A 4 13.28 -19.45 -20.03
N GLU A 5 14.39 -18.78 -19.73
CA GLU A 5 14.75 -18.42 -18.37
C GLU A 5 13.53 -17.70 -17.78
N LYS A 6 12.89 -18.32 -16.80
CA LYS A 6 11.79 -17.70 -16.09
C LYS A 6 12.42 -16.59 -15.26
N ASP A 7 12.38 -15.38 -15.79
CA ASP A 7 12.97 -14.20 -15.18
C ASP A 7 12.14 -13.82 -13.94
N HIS A 8 12.48 -14.46 -12.82
CA HIS A 8 11.87 -14.17 -11.53
C HIS A 8 12.64 -13.01 -10.91
N PRO A 9 11.95 -12.06 -10.26
CA PRO A 9 12.64 -11.03 -9.51
C PRO A 9 13.51 -11.63 -8.41
N ASN A 10 14.66 -11.01 -8.17
CA ASN A 10 15.52 -11.37 -7.05
C ASN A 10 14.89 -10.96 -5.72
N TYR A 11 15.40 -11.53 -4.63
CA TYR A 11 14.99 -11.15 -3.27
C TYR A 11 15.19 -9.64 -3.04
N GLY A 12 14.15 -8.97 -2.52
CA GLY A 12 14.14 -7.53 -2.27
C GLY A 12 13.82 -6.67 -3.49
N GLU A 13 13.67 -7.26 -4.68
CA GLU A 13 13.46 -6.54 -5.93
C GLU A 13 12.05 -6.71 -6.47
N ILE A 14 11.54 -5.69 -7.15
CA ILE A 14 10.29 -5.80 -7.92
C ILE A 14 10.60 -5.45 -9.36
N ILE A 15 10.43 -6.43 -10.24
CA ILE A 15 10.50 -6.20 -11.69
C ILE A 15 9.13 -5.73 -12.18
N LYS A 16 9.16 -4.65 -12.95
CA LYS A 16 8.01 -4.16 -13.71
C LYS A 16 8.26 -4.42 -15.20
N THR A 17 7.24 -4.90 -15.89
CA THR A 17 7.26 -4.99 -17.35
C THR A 17 7.09 -3.59 -17.98
N PRO A 18 7.39 -3.40 -19.28
CA PRO A 18 7.26 -2.10 -19.94
C PRO A 18 5.84 -1.50 -19.90
N ASP A 19 4.82 -2.34 -19.80
CA ASP A 19 3.41 -1.94 -19.63
C ASP A 19 3.00 -1.70 -18.15
N GLY A 20 3.96 -1.74 -17.23
CA GLY A 20 3.78 -1.38 -15.82
C GLY A 20 3.25 -2.49 -14.90
N ARG A 21 3.09 -3.72 -15.41
CA ARG A 21 2.67 -4.88 -14.59
C ARG A 21 3.82 -5.38 -13.73
N LEU A 22 3.49 -5.93 -12.56
CA LEU A 22 4.48 -6.46 -11.61
C LEU A 22 4.69 -7.96 -11.82
N VAL A 23 5.95 -8.41 -11.88
CA VAL A 23 6.30 -9.82 -12.05
C VAL A 23 6.26 -10.55 -10.70
N CYS A 24 5.59 -11.72 -10.67
CA CYS A 24 5.51 -12.57 -9.48
C CYS A 24 6.81 -13.35 -9.25
N HIS A 25 7.30 -13.39 -8.02
CA HIS A 25 8.51 -14.13 -7.64
C HIS A 25 8.31 -15.65 -7.58
N ILE A 26 7.06 -16.13 -7.54
CA ILE A 26 6.76 -17.57 -7.47
C ILE A 26 6.59 -18.18 -8.86
N CYS A 27 5.98 -17.44 -9.78
CA CYS A 27 5.61 -17.99 -11.10
C CYS A 27 6.15 -17.21 -12.31
N GLY A 28 6.82 -16.08 -12.10
CA GLY A 28 7.46 -15.29 -13.16
C GLY A 28 6.47 -14.57 -14.09
N LYS A 29 5.16 -14.58 -13.77
CA LYS A 29 4.12 -13.94 -14.59
C LYS A 29 3.83 -12.52 -14.12
N ALA A 30 3.50 -11.63 -15.07
CA ALA A 30 3.23 -10.22 -14.82
C ALA A 30 1.74 -9.92 -14.59
N TYR A 31 1.41 -9.17 -13.53
CA TYR A 31 0.04 -8.85 -13.12
C TYR A 31 -0.15 -7.37 -12.74
N ASN A 32 -1.35 -6.85 -12.99
CA ASN A 32 -1.79 -5.54 -12.50
C ASN A 32 -2.07 -5.54 -10.99
N LYS A 33 -2.54 -6.67 -10.45
CA LYS A 33 -2.89 -6.86 -9.04
C LYS A 33 -2.12 -8.05 -8.48
N LEU A 34 -0.80 -7.91 -8.33
CA LEU A 34 0.07 -8.98 -7.86
C LEU A 34 -0.37 -9.50 -6.47
N GLY A 35 -0.75 -8.61 -5.55
CA GLY A 35 -1.21 -9.02 -4.22
C GLY A 35 -2.44 -9.93 -4.25
N ALA A 36 -3.42 -9.63 -5.12
CA ALA A 36 -4.60 -10.48 -5.29
C ALA A 36 -4.27 -11.82 -5.94
N HIS A 37 -3.40 -11.82 -6.95
CA HIS A 37 -2.90 -13.03 -7.59
C HIS A 37 -2.24 -13.98 -6.58
N VAL A 38 -1.36 -13.45 -5.74
CA VAL A 38 -0.63 -14.20 -4.71
C VAL A 38 -1.60 -14.89 -3.75
N VAL A 39 -2.59 -14.18 -3.24
CA VAL A 39 -3.60 -14.75 -2.33
C VAL A 39 -4.41 -15.86 -3.03
N GLN A 40 -4.85 -15.62 -4.27
CA GLN A 40 -5.75 -16.54 -4.96
C GLN A 40 -5.03 -17.80 -5.48
N LYS A 41 -3.83 -17.64 -6.05
CA LYS A 41 -3.09 -18.70 -6.74
C LYS A 41 -2.03 -19.36 -5.87
N HIS A 42 -1.38 -18.62 -4.98
CA HIS A 42 -0.31 -19.13 -4.12
C HIS A 42 -0.73 -19.31 -2.66
N LYS A 43 -1.97 -18.95 -2.31
CA LYS A 43 -2.58 -19.21 -0.99
C LYS A 43 -1.79 -18.62 0.19
N ILE A 44 -1.00 -17.58 -0.05
CA ILE A 44 -0.30 -16.83 0.97
C ILE A 44 -0.78 -15.38 0.99
N THR A 45 -0.69 -14.71 2.14
CA THR A 45 -1.12 -13.33 2.23
C THR A 45 -0.14 -12.41 1.48
N SER A 46 -0.61 -11.20 1.12
CA SER A 46 0.28 -10.18 0.55
C SER A 46 1.39 -9.75 1.52
N TYR A 47 1.15 -9.89 2.83
CA TYR A 47 2.14 -9.56 3.86
C TYR A 47 3.22 -10.63 3.93
N ASP A 48 2.84 -11.91 3.96
CA ASP A 48 3.79 -13.03 4.00
C ASP A 48 4.61 -13.09 2.73
N TYR A 49 4.00 -12.84 1.57
CA TYR A 49 4.71 -12.71 0.31
C TYR A 49 5.82 -11.66 0.38
N LYS A 50 5.53 -10.46 0.91
CA LYS A 50 6.54 -9.41 1.06
C LYS A 50 7.66 -9.84 1.99
N LYS A 51 7.35 -10.52 3.10
CA LYS A 51 8.38 -11.04 4.01
C LYS A 51 9.26 -12.10 3.37
N ILE A 52 8.65 -13.09 2.72
CA ILE A 52 9.34 -14.21 2.07
C ILE A 52 10.32 -13.70 1.01
N PHE A 53 9.92 -12.67 0.26
CA PHE A 53 10.73 -12.09 -0.82
C PHE A 53 11.46 -10.80 -0.43
N GLY A 54 11.60 -10.48 0.86
CA GLY A 54 12.42 -9.36 1.32
C GLY A 54 11.91 -7.97 0.98
N LEU A 55 10.65 -7.85 0.57
CA LEU A 55 10.04 -6.60 0.18
C LEU A 55 9.61 -5.80 1.41
N ASN A 56 9.73 -4.47 1.32
CA ASN A 56 9.19 -3.59 2.35
C ASN A 56 7.67 -3.81 2.51
N VAL A 57 7.19 -4.06 3.73
CA VAL A 57 5.77 -4.32 4.01
C VAL A 57 4.84 -3.20 3.53
N SER A 58 5.34 -1.97 3.42
CA SER A 58 4.58 -0.81 2.92
C SER A 58 4.49 -0.72 1.40
N ILE A 59 5.28 -1.51 0.65
CA ILE A 59 5.31 -1.42 -0.81
C ILE A 59 3.97 -1.84 -1.42
N GLY A 60 3.52 -1.13 -2.46
CA GLY A 60 2.32 -1.50 -3.20
C GLY A 60 2.56 -2.72 -4.10
N LEU A 61 1.63 -3.68 -4.11
CA LEU A 61 1.65 -4.85 -5.02
C LEU A 61 0.61 -4.70 -6.15
N ILE A 62 0.48 -3.48 -6.67
CA ILE A 62 -0.36 -3.15 -7.83
C ILE A 62 0.43 -2.31 -8.83
N SER A 63 0.09 -2.42 -10.11
CA SER A 63 0.66 -1.56 -11.16
C SER A 63 0.27 -0.10 -10.94
N ASP A 64 1.07 0.81 -11.48
CA ASP A 64 0.85 2.25 -11.33
C ASP A 64 -0.45 2.66 -12.05
N ASN A 65 -0.71 2.14 -13.26
CA ASN A 65 -1.98 2.34 -13.97
C ASN A 65 -3.20 1.88 -13.14
N HIS A 66 -3.08 0.75 -12.43
CA HIS A 66 -4.18 0.30 -11.58
C HIS A 66 -4.35 1.17 -10.33
N ARG A 67 -3.25 1.72 -9.80
CA ARG A 67 -3.30 2.69 -8.69
C ARG A 67 -4.01 3.97 -9.11
N GLU A 68 -3.70 4.51 -10.28
CA GLU A 68 -4.37 5.68 -10.86
C GLU A 68 -5.86 5.41 -11.06
N HIS A 69 -6.21 4.26 -11.65
CA HIS A 69 -7.61 3.88 -11.80
C HIS A 69 -8.37 3.83 -10.46
N LEU A 70 -7.76 3.26 -9.41
CA LEU A 70 -8.37 3.24 -8.07
C LEU A 70 -8.53 4.65 -7.49
N HIS A 71 -7.56 5.53 -7.72
CA HIS A 71 -7.63 6.93 -7.32
C HIS A 71 -8.79 7.66 -8.02
N ASP A 72 -8.91 7.53 -9.34
CA ASP A 72 -9.99 8.15 -10.11
C ASP A 72 -11.35 7.61 -9.67
N MET A 73 -11.43 6.32 -9.36
CA MET A 73 -12.68 5.71 -8.90
C MET A 73 -13.09 6.19 -7.51
N ALA A 74 -12.12 6.44 -6.63
CA ALA A 74 -12.38 7.04 -5.33
C ALA A 74 -12.88 8.48 -5.45
N ILE A 75 -12.36 9.27 -6.41
CA ILE A 75 -12.84 10.63 -6.69
C ILE A 75 -14.25 10.59 -7.27
N LYS A 76 -14.48 9.78 -8.31
CA LYS A 76 -15.79 9.68 -8.98
C LYS A 76 -16.91 9.23 -8.03
N ASN A 77 -16.58 8.43 -7.02
CA ASN A 77 -17.53 7.92 -6.02
C ASN A 77 -17.27 8.50 -4.63
N TYR A 78 -16.78 9.74 -4.56
CA TYR A 78 -16.32 10.36 -3.32
C TYR A 78 -17.36 10.30 -2.19
N ASP A 79 -18.62 10.59 -2.51
CA ASP A 79 -19.70 10.64 -1.52
C ASP A 79 -19.84 9.31 -0.78
N VAL A 80 -19.82 8.19 -1.50
CA VAL A 80 -19.99 6.86 -0.92
C VAL A 80 -18.68 6.35 -0.32
N VAL A 81 -17.59 6.39 -1.09
CA VAL A 81 -16.33 5.72 -0.73
C VAL A 81 -15.56 6.50 0.34
N VAL A 82 -15.66 7.83 0.35
CA VAL A 82 -14.93 8.69 1.29
C VAL A 82 -15.89 9.26 2.33
N LYS A 83 -16.83 10.11 1.93
CA LYS A 83 -17.64 10.92 2.85
C LYS A 83 -18.50 10.07 3.78
N GLU A 84 -19.33 9.19 3.23
CA GLU A 84 -20.18 8.31 4.03
C GLU A 84 -19.37 7.33 4.88
N ASN A 85 -18.30 6.74 4.32
CA ASN A 85 -17.45 5.82 5.05
C ASN A 85 -16.74 6.49 6.24
N LEU A 86 -16.28 7.75 6.08
CA LEU A 86 -15.72 8.54 7.18
C LEU A 86 -16.77 8.81 8.26
N LEU A 87 -18.01 9.12 7.87
CA LEU A 87 -19.10 9.33 8.83
C LEU A 87 -19.42 8.04 9.59
N LYS A 88 -19.51 6.89 8.90
CA LYS A 88 -19.88 5.58 9.48
C LYS A 88 -18.76 4.98 10.33
N LYS A 89 -17.52 4.94 9.83
CA LYS A 89 -16.38 4.31 10.52
C LYS A 89 -15.68 5.24 11.52
N GLY A 90 -15.80 6.55 11.33
CA GLY A 90 -15.15 7.55 12.18
C GLY A 90 -15.87 7.81 13.50
N VAL A 91 -17.07 7.24 13.73
CA VAL A 91 -17.93 7.51 14.91
C VAL A 91 -17.14 7.42 16.21
N ASN A 92 -16.39 6.32 16.40
CA ASN A 92 -15.65 6.05 17.64
C ASN A 92 -14.41 6.94 17.83
N THR A 93 -13.99 7.66 16.78
CA THR A 93 -12.80 8.52 16.79
C THR A 93 -13.15 9.98 16.56
N ARG A 94 -14.44 10.35 16.55
CA ARG A 94 -14.86 11.75 16.41
C ARG A 94 -14.36 12.55 17.60
N TYR A 95 -13.96 13.79 17.30
CA TYR A 95 -13.65 14.74 18.35
C TYR A 95 -14.89 14.98 19.22
N VAL A 96 -14.68 14.96 20.54
CA VAL A 96 -15.70 15.31 21.53
C VAL A 96 -15.18 16.52 22.30
N ILE A 97 -16.06 17.49 22.56
CA ILE A 97 -15.73 18.67 23.36
C ILE A 97 -15.29 18.20 24.75
N GLY A 98 -14.13 18.67 25.21
CA GLY A 98 -13.52 18.22 26.46
C GLY A 98 -12.72 16.92 26.35
N SER A 99 -12.66 16.28 25.17
CA SER A 99 -11.72 15.18 24.96
C SER A 99 -10.28 15.68 25.06
N LYS A 100 -9.44 14.95 25.79
CA LYS A 100 -8.00 15.27 25.89
C LYS A 100 -7.26 15.14 24.54
N GLY A 101 -7.92 14.51 23.55
CA GLY A 101 -7.33 14.19 22.26
C GLY A 101 -6.11 13.28 22.40
N ARG A 102 -5.30 13.23 21.34
CA ARG A 102 -3.98 12.60 21.41
C ARG A 102 -2.97 13.67 21.84
N THR A 103 -2.41 13.53 23.05
CA THR A 103 -1.40 14.45 23.56
C THR A 103 -0.02 14.14 22.98
N ARG A 104 0.94 15.08 23.11
CA ARG A 104 2.32 14.90 22.62
C ARG A 104 3.02 13.69 23.24
N GLU A 105 2.68 13.37 24.49
CA GLU A 105 3.21 12.22 25.24
C GLU A 105 2.74 10.88 24.68
N GLN A 106 1.61 10.86 23.97
CA GLN A 106 1.04 9.67 23.34
C GLN A 106 1.53 9.47 21.89
N LEU A 107 2.49 10.26 21.44
CA LEU A 107 3.11 10.14 20.11
C LEU A 107 4.36 9.27 20.18
N SER A 108 4.59 8.47 19.14
CA SER A 108 5.88 7.78 19.01
C SER A 108 7.00 8.79 18.76
N GLU A 109 8.22 8.43 19.15
CA GLU A 109 9.43 9.22 18.86
C GLU A 109 9.57 9.56 17.36
N GLN A 110 9.23 8.60 16.48
CA GLN A 110 9.23 8.83 15.04
C GLN A 110 8.23 9.94 14.64
N SER A 111 7.00 9.88 15.14
CA SER A 111 5.98 10.89 14.87
C SER A 111 6.38 12.26 15.41
N LEU A 112 6.98 12.32 16.61
CA LEU A 112 7.50 13.56 17.20
C LEU A 112 8.61 14.19 16.33
N ARG A 113 9.59 13.39 15.88
CA ARG A 113 10.66 13.86 14.98
C ARG A 113 10.10 14.41 13.67
N MET A 114 9.13 13.72 13.07
CA MET A 114 8.45 14.18 11.84
C MET A 114 7.71 15.50 12.04
N LEU A 115 6.98 15.66 13.15
CA LEU A 115 6.26 16.91 13.45
C LEU A 115 7.22 18.08 13.69
N LYS A 116 8.33 17.85 14.40
CA LYS A 116 9.40 18.85 14.57
C LYS A 116 9.94 19.28 13.20
N LYS A 117 10.33 18.31 12.35
CA LYS A 117 10.84 18.59 10.99
C LYS A 117 9.84 19.39 10.14
N ARG A 118 8.55 19.05 10.18
CA ARG A 118 7.49 19.78 9.46
C ARG A 118 7.29 21.20 9.98
N ARG A 119 7.38 21.42 11.30
CA ARG A 119 7.27 22.75 11.91
C ARG A 119 8.40 23.67 11.45
N PHE A 120 9.62 23.16 11.33
CA PHE A 120 10.79 23.92 10.86
C PHE A 120 10.88 24.06 9.33
N ASN A 121 10.20 23.18 8.57
CA ASN A 121 10.11 23.27 7.12
C ASN A 121 8.91 24.10 6.61
N LYS A 122 8.09 24.66 7.50
CA LYS A 122 7.11 25.69 7.14
C LYS A 122 7.89 26.98 6.86
N ARG A 123 8.22 27.21 5.58
CA ARG A 123 8.57 28.54 5.07
C ARG A 123 7.32 29.40 5.01
#